data_AF-A0ABD4ZJ34-F1
#
_entry.id   AF-A0ABD4ZJ34-F1
#
_cell.length_a   1.000
_cell.length_b   1.000
_cell.length_c   1.000
_cell.angle_alpha   90.00
_cell.angle_beta   90.00
_cell.angle_gamma   90.00
#
_symmetry.space_group_name_H-M   'P 1'
#
loop_
_entity.id
_entity.type
_entity.pdbx_description
1 polymer ?
#
loop_
_entity_poly.entity_id
_entity_poly.type
_entity_poly.pdbx_seq_one_letter_code
_entity_poly.pdbx_strand_id
1 'polypeptide(L)'
;MAIELKIGTRGTRAELLYTFTQDFLDEHGIRRAGSVRVRSEDSMSLDYNAVCYVIKTKYGFMCSLNSGDVLTYMGDGIWDLRVAKENKLTDEEEEKPWL
;
A
#
# COMPACT_ATOMS: atom_id res chain seq x y z
N MET A 1 -18.44 11.13 16.62
CA MET A 1 -17.30 10.27 17.01
C MET A 1 -16.08 10.78 16.29
N ALA A 2 -15.02 11.15 17.00
CA ALA A 2 -13.73 11.39 16.36
C ALA A 2 -13.10 10.02 16.09
N ILE A 3 -12.85 9.71 14.83
CA ILE A 3 -12.06 8.54 14.46
C ILE A 3 -10.61 8.88 14.81
N GLU A 4 -9.99 8.11 15.71
CA GLU A 4 -8.62 8.32 16.17
C GLU A 4 -7.66 7.35 15.46
N LEU A 5 -6.59 7.88 14.85
CA LEU A 5 -5.54 7.09 14.23
C LEU A 5 -4.40 6.87 15.24
N LYS A 6 -4.33 5.66 15.81
CA LYS A 6 -3.37 5.31 16.86
C LYS A 6 -2.06 4.79 16.28
N ILE A 7 -0.94 5.10 16.93
CA ILE A 7 0.36 4.53 16.57
C ILE A 7 0.24 2.99 16.58
N GLY A 8 0.75 2.35 15.53
CA GLY A 8 0.63 0.91 15.33
C GLY A 8 -0.60 0.47 14.54
N THR A 9 -1.53 1.37 14.19
CA THR A 9 -2.61 1.05 13.25
C THR A 9 -2.00 0.51 11.96
N ARG A 10 -2.45 -0.68 11.55
CA ARG A 10 -1.92 -1.40 10.39
C ARG A 10 -3.05 -1.93 9.52
N GLY A 11 -2.88 -1.85 8.22
CA GLY A 11 -3.81 -2.42 7.24
C GLY A 11 -3.26 -2.29 5.83
N THR A 12 -3.92 -2.93 4.89
CA THR A 12 -3.71 -2.67 3.46
C THR A 12 -4.18 -1.25 3.11
N ARG A 13 -3.64 -0.69 2.03
CA ARG A 13 -4.13 0.60 1.50
C ARG A 13 -5.63 0.58 1.25
N ALA A 14 -6.17 -0.52 0.73
CA ALA A 14 -7.62 -0.68 0.51
C ALA A 14 -8.42 -0.57 1.81
N GLU A 15 -8.01 -1.29 2.86
CA GLU A 15 -8.69 -1.26 4.15
C GLU A 15 -8.66 0.14 4.78
N LEU A 16 -7.52 0.83 4.69
CA LEU A 16 -7.39 2.19 5.23
C LEU A 16 -8.27 3.20 4.48
N LEU A 17 -8.34 3.13 3.14
CA LEU A 17 -9.21 3.99 2.33
C LEU A 17 -10.70 3.72 2.55
N TYR A 18 -11.05 2.49 2.94
CA TYR A 18 -12.42 2.15 3.31
C TYR A 18 -12.78 2.66 4.71
N THR A 19 -11.80 2.68 5.63
CA THR A 19 -12.01 3.01 7.05
C THR A 19 -12.02 4.51 7.32
N PHE A 20 -11.16 5.27 6.63
CA PHE A 20 -10.96 6.70 6.89
C PHE A 20 -11.37 7.54 5.68
N THR A 21 -11.80 8.79 5.94
CA THR A 21 -12.08 9.74 4.85
C THR A 21 -10.79 10.17 4.16
N GLN A 22 -10.90 10.58 2.89
CA GLN A 22 -9.75 11.05 2.13
C GLN A 22 -9.07 12.26 2.80
N ASP A 23 -9.84 13.26 3.24
CA ASP A 23 -9.30 14.45 3.90
C ASP A 23 -8.49 14.08 5.16
N PHE A 24 -9.01 13.14 5.96
CA PHE A 24 -8.31 12.65 7.15
C PHE A 24 -6.99 11.98 6.78
N LEU A 25 -6.97 11.14 5.75
CA LEU A 25 -5.75 10.48 5.29
C LEU A 25 -4.75 11.47 4.68
N ASP A 26 -5.23 12.47 3.95
CA ASP A 26 -4.41 13.53 3.34
C ASP A 26 -3.69 14.36 4.42
N GLU A 27 -4.37 14.67 5.52
CA GLU A 27 -3.80 15.32 6.71
C GLU A 27 -2.79 14.42 7.43
N HIS A 28 -3.01 13.11 7.39
CA HIS A 28 -2.17 12.11 8.07
C HIS A 28 -1.13 11.46 7.15
N GLY A 29 -0.79 12.08 6.02
CA GLY A 29 0.38 11.69 5.21
C GLY A 29 0.13 10.60 4.17
N ILE A 30 -1.12 10.27 3.85
CA ILE A 30 -1.49 9.40 2.73
C ILE A 30 -2.32 10.21 1.74
N ARG A 31 -1.77 10.51 0.56
CA ARG A 31 -2.45 11.35 -0.43
C ARG A 31 -2.57 10.70 -1.79
N ARG A 32 -3.73 10.80 -2.43
CA ARG A 32 -3.89 10.42 -3.84
C ARG A 32 -3.10 11.38 -4.73
N ALA A 33 -2.14 10.86 -5.49
CA ALA A 33 -1.28 11.66 -6.37
C ALA A 33 -1.66 11.57 -7.85
N GLY A 34 -2.44 10.57 -8.24
CA GLY A 34 -2.95 10.43 -9.61
C GLY A 34 -3.20 8.99 -10.01
N SER A 35 -3.17 8.74 -11.31
CA SER A 35 -3.26 7.40 -11.89
C SER A 35 -2.12 7.19 -12.89
N VAL A 36 -1.46 6.04 -12.80
CA VAL A 36 -0.42 5.63 -13.74
C VAL A 36 -0.97 4.47 -14.56
N ARG A 37 -0.80 4.54 -15.88
CA ARG A 37 -1.05 3.40 -16.77
C ARG A 37 0.24 2.60 -16.86
N VAL A 38 0.23 1.39 -16.32
CA VAL A 38 1.34 0.46 -16.45
C VAL A 38 1.09 -0.36 -17.70
N ARG A 39 1.96 -0.17 -18.70
CA ARG A 39 2.00 -1.03 -19.88
C ARG A 39 2.86 -2.22 -19.53
N SER A 40 2.36 -3.41 -19.80
CA SER A 40 3.22 -4.59 -19.73
C SER A 40 3.99 -4.75 -21.04
N GLU A 41 5.26 -5.14 -20.95
CA GLU A 41 6.07 -5.44 -22.14
C GLU A 41 5.64 -6.74 -22.81
N ASP A 42 5.01 -7.65 -22.06
CA ASP A 42 4.44 -8.88 -22.59
C ASP A 42 3.04 -8.66 -23.17
N SER A 43 2.88 -8.97 -24.46
CA SER A 43 1.61 -8.86 -25.21
C SER A 43 0.46 -9.72 -24.67
N MET A 44 0.74 -10.58 -23.69
CA MET A 44 -0.21 -11.47 -23.01
C MET A 44 -0.72 -10.91 -21.68
N SER A 45 -0.12 -9.83 -21.17
CA SER A 45 -0.51 -9.22 -19.91
C SER A 45 -1.30 -7.92 -20.14
N LEU A 46 -2.42 -7.80 -19.42
CA LEU A 46 -3.30 -6.66 -19.54
C LEU A 46 -2.61 -5.39 -19.01
N ASP A 47 -2.59 -4.34 -19.84
CA ASP A 47 -2.41 -2.97 -19.37
C ASP A 47 -3.32 -2.74 -18.16
N TYR A 48 -2.79 -2.19 -17.07
CA TYR A 48 -3.60 -1.85 -15.91
C TYR A 48 -3.37 -0.42 -15.46
N ASN A 49 -4.45 0.21 -15.00
CA ASN A 49 -4.42 1.53 -14.39
C ASN A 49 -4.21 1.36 -12.88
N ALA A 50 -3.05 1.80 -12.39
CA ALA A 50 -2.75 1.87 -10.97
C ALA A 50 -3.12 3.26 -10.44
N VAL A 51 -3.88 3.32 -9.34
CA VAL A 51 -4.06 4.59 -8.60
C VAL A 51 -2.86 4.78 -7.70
N CYS A 52 -2.15 5.89 -7.89
CA CYS A 52 -0.94 6.22 -7.13
C CYS A 52 -1.31 6.99 -5.86
N TYR A 53 -0.86 6.46 -4.72
CA TYR A 53 -0.89 7.15 -3.44
C TYR A 53 0.53 7.48 -2.98
N VAL A 54 0.76 8.74 -2.62
CA VAL A 54 1.99 9.21 -1.99
C VAL A 54 1.85 9.04 -0.48
N ILE A 55 2.84 8.39 0.11
CA ILE A 55 2.89 8.02 1.52
C ILE A 55 4.09 8.75 2.14
N LYS A 56 3.84 9.56 3.17
CA LYS A 56 4.88 10.19 3.97
C LYS A 56 5.50 9.14 4.91
N THR A 57 6.80 8.90 4.75
CA THR A 57 7.58 7.95 5.55
C THR A 57 8.71 8.68 6.27
N LYS A 58 9.42 8.01 7.18
CA LYS A 58 10.60 8.59 7.84
C LYS A 58 11.76 8.91 6.88
N TYR A 59 11.73 8.35 5.67
CA TYR A 59 12.76 8.53 4.65
C TYR A 59 12.34 9.51 3.54
N GLY A 60 11.23 10.24 3.73
CA GLY A 60 10.62 11.07 2.70
C GLY A 60 9.35 10.43 2.14
N PHE A 61 9.01 10.72 0.89
CA PHE A 61 7.79 10.22 0.26
C PHE A 61 8.04 8.95 -0.54
N MET A 62 7.16 7.96 -0.39
CA MET A 62 7.12 6.75 -1.22
C MET A 62 5.76 6.64 -1.92
N CYS A 63 5.71 5.90 -3.03
CA CYS A 63 4.47 5.64 -3.75
C CYS A 63 3.95 4.23 -3.47
N SER A 64 2.66 4.12 -3.14
CA SER A 64 1.90 2.87 -3.14
C SER A 64 1.08 2.79 -4.42
N LEU A 65 1.37 1.78 -5.24
CA LEU A 65 0.68 1.52 -6.52
C LEU A 65 -0.27 0.33 -6.42
N ASN A 66 -0.06 -0.56 -5.45
CA ASN A 66 -0.91 -1.72 -5.23
C ASN A 66 -1.88 -1.43 -4.06
N SER A 67 -3.14 -1.87 -4.18
CA SER A 67 -4.12 -1.75 -3.09
C SER A 67 -3.83 -2.68 -1.91
N GLY A 68 -3.06 -3.75 -2.14
CA GLY A 68 -2.60 -4.68 -1.12
C GLY A 68 -1.31 -4.26 -0.40
N ASP A 69 -0.72 -3.12 -0.74
CA ASP A 69 0.42 -2.59 0.02
C ASP A 69 0.02 -2.36 1.47
N VAL A 70 0.86 -2.81 2.40
CA VAL A 70 0.60 -2.76 3.84
C VAL A 70 1.24 -1.52 4.44
N LEU A 71 0.42 -0.73 5.13
CA LEU A 71 0.79 0.51 5.77
C LEU A 71 0.67 0.36 7.28
N THR A 72 1.69 0.80 8.02
CA THR A 72 1.67 0.87 9.49
C THR A 72 1.90 2.30 9.93
N TYR A 73 0.96 2.87 10.68
CA TYR A 73 1.07 4.23 11.19
C TYR A 73 2.10 4.31 12.31
N MET A 74 3.08 5.20 12.15
CA MET A 74 4.20 5.39 13.08
C MET A 74 4.03 6.65 13.94
N GLY A 75 2.98 7.45 13.71
CA GLY A 75 2.76 8.75 14.36
C GLY A 75 3.16 9.94 13.49
N ASP A 76 2.62 11.12 13.78
CA ASP A 76 2.95 12.40 13.11
C ASP A 76 2.84 12.37 11.56
N GLY A 77 1.82 11.66 11.07
CA GLY A 77 1.62 11.45 9.63
C GLY A 77 2.69 10.58 8.96
N ILE A 78 3.54 9.89 9.72
CA ILE A 78 4.58 9.00 9.22
C ILE A 78 4.08 7.56 9.15
N TRP A 79 4.42 6.87 8.07
CA TRP A 79 4.07 5.48 7.83
C TRP A 79 5.28 4.61 7.49
N ASP A 80 5.22 3.34 7.89
CA ASP A 80 6.01 2.26 7.29
C ASP A 80 5.19 1.66 6.13
N LEU A 81 5.78 1.62 4.94
CA LEU A 81 5.17 1.04 3.74
C LEU A 81 5.86 -0.27 3.42
N ARG A 82 5.09 -1.36 3.38
CA ARG A 82 5.53 -2.67 2.91
C ARG A 82 4.77 -3.01 1.65
N VAL A 83 5.52 -3.12 0.55
CA VAL A 83 4.96 -3.50 -0.75
C VAL A 83 4.40 -4.91 -0.63
N ALA A 84 3.25 -5.15 -1.26
CA ALA A 84 2.71 -6.50 -1.37
C ALA A 84 3.82 -7.42 -1.92
N LYS A 85 4.09 -8.55 -1.26
CA LYS A 85 4.97 -9.55 -1.85
C LYS A 85 4.35 -9.91 -3.20
N GLU A 86 5.15 -9.88 -4.27
CA GLU A 86 4.78 -10.60 -5.47
C GLU A 86 4.45 -12.01 -4.99
N ASN A 87 3.19 -12.44 -5.18
CA ASN A 87 2.93 -13.87 -5.18
C ASN A 87 3.88 -14.38 -6.24
N LYS A 88 4.96 -15.05 -5.83
CA LYS A 88 5.74 -15.81 -6.79
C LYS A 88 4.73 -16.76 -7.41
N LEU A 89 4.34 -16.49 -8.66
CA LEU A 89 3.87 -17.51 -9.58
C LEU A 89 5.09 -18.38 -9.87
N THR A 90 5.58 -19.05 -8.85
CA THR A 90 6.45 -20.20 -8.96
C THR A 90 5.72 -21.26 -8.20
N ASP A 91 5.11 -22.17 -8.97
CA ASP A 91 4.92 -23.55 -8.56
C ASP A 91 6.15 -23.98 -7.74
N GLU A 92 5.93 -24.22 -6.45
CA GLU A 92 6.56 -25.27 -5.66
C GLU A 92 6.21 -25.01 -4.20
N GLU A 93 5.50 -25.99 -3.64
CA GLU A 93 5.31 -26.19 -2.22
C GLU A 93 6.68 -26.17 -1.53
N GLU A 94 7.03 -25.07 -0.85
CA GLU A 94 7.93 -25.18 0.30
C GLU A 94 7.15 -25.82 1.46
N GLU A 95 6.87 -27.12 1.33
CA GLU A 95 6.60 -27.96 2.49
C GLU A 95 7.91 -28.12 3.29
N LYS A 96 8.00 -27.23 4.28
CA LYS A 96 8.52 -27.41 5.65
C LYS A 96 10.02 -27.68 5.87
N PRO A 97 10.62 -26.94 6.81
CA PRO A 97 11.90 -27.31 7.38
C PRO A 97 11.68 -28.45 8.40
N TRP A 98 12.63 -29.39 8.42
CA TRP A 98 12.79 -30.49 9.39
C TRP A 98 11.90 -31.74 9.18
N LEU A 99 12.37 -32.62 8.28
CA LEU A 99 12.43 -34.08 8.47
C LEU A 99 13.71 -34.62 7.83
#